data_AF-A0A7V8ZAT3-F1
#
_entry.id   AF-A0A7V8ZAT3-F1
#
_cell.length_a   1.000
_cell.length_b   1.000
_cell.length_c   1.000
_cell.angle_alpha   90.00
_cell.angle_beta   90.00
_cell.angle_gamma   90.00
#
_symmetry.space_group_name_H-M   'P 1'
#
loop_
_entity.id
_entity.type
_entity.pdbx_description
1 polymer ?
#
loop_
_entity_poly.entity_id
_entity_poly.type
_entity_poly.pdbx_seq_one_letter_code
_entity_poly.pdbx_strand_id
1 'polypeptide(L)'
;MRPFPKLFRFVMSFSLLFALSAPSVLAQRASGILAGRVVDQQGGIVVGATVTVADASGVERTTTTNDDGAYTFTNLAPGRYIVRINQSGFAAYENAEVEITTGKRTELDISLSVALQEEQVTVESQAPLSTDPQNNGGATVLRGKDLESLPEDPDDLAAALQALAGPSAGPNGGQIYIDGFTGGRLPPRESIRQITINQNPFSAEFDRLGFGRIEISTKPGTDKLRGQTFFRFEDESLNSRNPFAPNRAPYQSRLYGGNLSGPVIKGRASFFLDFERRETDDNAVIRATILDPSLNITPFSLAVLTPQRRITFSPRFDYQINNANTLVAR
;
A
#
# COMPACT_ATOMS: atom_id res chain seq x y z
N MET A 1 -21.44 90.35 -49.42
CA MET A 1 -21.87 89.89 -50.75
C MET A 1 -21.27 88.50 -50.99
N ARG A 2 -22.15 87.49 -51.16
CA ARG A 2 -21.93 86.11 -51.65
C ARG A 2 -21.40 85.00 -50.70
N PRO A 3 -21.87 83.73 -50.87
CA PRO A 3 -21.99 82.71 -49.82
C PRO A 3 -21.01 81.53 -49.98
N PHE A 4 -20.69 80.83 -48.87
CA PHE A 4 -19.91 79.57 -48.89
C PHE A 4 -20.75 78.39 -49.44
N PRO A 5 -20.22 77.55 -50.36
CA PRO A 5 -21.01 76.54 -51.06
C PRO A 5 -21.09 75.19 -50.33
N LYS A 6 -22.23 74.53 -50.59
CA LYS A 6 -22.75 73.28 -50.04
C LYS A 6 -21.99 72.02 -50.53
N LEU A 7 -20.65 71.99 -50.48
CA LEU A 7 -19.88 70.85 -51.00
C LEU A 7 -19.48 69.81 -49.93
N PHE A 8 -19.45 70.19 -48.65
CA PHE A 8 -18.98 69.29 -47.57
C PHE A 8 -20.04 68.29 -47.08
N ARG A 9 -21.33 68.57 -47.31
CA ARG A 9 -22.44 67.69 -46.86
C ARG A 9 -22.72 66.51 -47.79
N PHE A 10 -22.32 66.57 -49.06
CA PHE A 10 -22.60 65.50 -50.03
C PHE A 10 -21.54 64.39 -49.99
N VAL A 11 -20.27 64.73 -49.75
CA VAL A 11 -19.18 63.75 -49.67
C VAL A 11 -19.24 62.94 -48.37
N MET A 12 -19.70 63.55 -47.26
CA MET A 12 -19.82 62.85 -45.97
C MET A 12 -21.03 61.91 -45.90
N SER A 13 -22.09 62.18 -46.68
CA SER A 13 -23.28 61.31 -46.75
C SER A 13 -23.11 60.10 -47.67
N PHE A 14 -22.17 60.15 -48.63
CA PHE A 14 -21.86 59.02 -49.54
C PHE A 14 -20.86 58.03 -48.92
N SER A 15 -19.93 58.52 -48.07
CA SER A 15 -19.04 57.66 -47.28
C SER A 15 -19.77 56.89 -46.17
N LEU A 16 -20.88 57.44 -45.65
CA LEU A 16 -21.65 56.78 -44.59
C LEU A 16 -22.62 55.71 -45.13
N LEU A 17 -23.01 55.77 -46.42
CA LEU A 17 -23.84 54.74 -47.04
C LEU A 17 -23.05 53.54 -47.59
N PHE A 18 -21.75 53.69 -47.86
CA PHE A 18 -20.91 52.57 -48.32
C PHE A 18 -20.39 51.70 -47.16
N ALA A 19 -20.42 52.23 -45.93
CA ALA A 19 -20.03 51.49 -44.72
C ALA A 19 -21.12 50.54 -44.18
N LEU A 20 -22.34 50.57 -44.74
CA LEU A 20 -23.50 49.84 -44.21
C LEU A 20 -23.96 48.64 -45.07
N SER A 21 -23.15 48.22 -46.05
CA SER A 21 -23.46 47.07 -46.93
C SER A 21 -22.36 46.00 -46.91
N ALA A 22 -21.86 45.66 -45.72
CA ALA A 22 -21.08 44.42 -45.57
C ALA A 22 -22.07 43.23 -45.62
N PRO A 23 -21.99 42.33 -46.62
CA PRO A 23 -22.78 41.11 -46.58
C PRO A 23 -22.37 40.33 -45.32
N SER A 24 -23.35 39.98 -44.51
CA SER A 24 -23.17 39.04 -43.41
C SER A 24 -22.84 37.70 -44.05
N VAL A 25 -21.55 37.42 -44.18
CA VAL A 25 -21.09 36.07 -44.51
C VAL A 25 -21.50 35.23 -43.32
N LEU A 26 -22.61 34.49 -43.47
CA LEU A 26 -22.85 33.29 -42.69
C LEU A 26 -21.61 32.43 -42.91
N ALA A 27 -20.67 32.49 -41.97
CA ALA A 27 -19.59 31.53 -41.91
C ALA A 27 -20.27 30.17 -41.80
N GLN A 28 -20.38 29.45 -42.92
CA GLN A 28 -20.65 28.03 -42.89
C GLN A 28 -19.52 27.44 -42.06
N ARG A 29 -19.79 27.21 -40.78
CA ARG A 29 -18.89 26.47 -39.90
C ARG A 29 -18.91 25.04 -40.43
N ALA A 30 -18.02 24.81 -41.39
CA ALA A 30 -17.57 23.50 -41.79
C ALA A 30 -17.41 22.69 -40.51
N SER A 31 -18.27 21.69 -40.32
CA SER A 31 -18.26 20.87 -39.13
C SER A 31 -18.29 19.41 -39.51
N GLY A 32 -17.60 18.61 -38.70
CA GLY A 32 -17.56 17.16 -38.80
C GLY A 32 -18.36 16.51 -37.68
N ILE A 33 -18.60 15.21 -37.86
CA ILE A 33 -19.27 14.35 -36.88
C ILE A 33 -18.29 13.24 -36.50
N LEU A 34 -18.12 12.99 -35.21
CA LEU A 34 -17.44 11.80 -34.70
C LEU A 34 -18.48 10.91 -34.04
N ALA A 35 -18.55 9.65 -34.42
CA ALA A 35 -19.42 8.67 -33.77
C ALA A 35 -18.70 7.33 -33.65
N GLY A 36 -19.22 6.44 -32.83
CA GLY A 36 -18.67 5.10 -32.70
C GLY A 36 -19.27 4.36 -31.53
N ARG A 37 -18.76 3.15 -31.29
CA ARG A 37 -19.21 2.25 -30.23
C ARG A 37 -18.09 1.90 -29.26
N VAL A 38 -18.44 1.78 -27.99
CA VAL A 38 -17.53 1.30 -26.94
C VAL A 38 -17.92 -0.11 -26.53
N VAL A 39 -16.97 -1.04 -26.67
CA VAL A 39 -17.09 -2.46 -26.30
C VAL A 39 -15.98 -2.87 -25.34
N ASP A 40 -16.12 -4.02 -24.70
CA ASP A 40 -15.05 -4.66 -23.94
C ASP A 40 -14.25 -5.66 -24.80
N GLN A 41 -13.15 -6.21 -24.26
CA GLN A 41 -12.31 -7.21 -24.94
C GLN A 41 -13.05 -8.52 -25.31
N GLN A 42 -14.21 -8.78 -24.70
CA GLN A 42 -15.06 -9.95 -24.95
C GLN A 42 -16.19 -9.62 -25.94
N GLY A 43 -16.26 -8.39 -26.45
CA GLY A 43 -17.30 -7.91 -27.36
C GLY A 43 -18.59 -7.46 -26.66
N GLY A 44 -18.59 -7.38 -25.33
CA GLY A 44 -19.69 -6.84 -24.53
C GLY A 44 -19.83 -5.33 -24.70
N ILE A 45 -21.06 -4.82 -24.55
CA ILE A 45 -21.39 -3.40 -24.73
C ILE A 45 -21.06 -2.62 -23.46
N VAL A 46 -20.36 -1.48 -23.58
CA VAL A 46 -20.06 -0.61 -22.44
C VAL A 46 -21.03 0.59 -22.40
N VAL A 47 -22.02 0.51 -21.52
CA VAL A 47 -23.03 1.55 -21.29
C VAL A 47 -22.55 2.56 -20.23
N GLY A 48 -22.82 3.85 -20.46
CA GLY A 48 -22.50 4.93 -19.51
C GLY A 48 -21.04 5.35 -19.45
N ALA A 49 -20.20 4.89 -20.39
CA ALA A 49 -18.81 5.33 -20.48
C ALA A 49 -18.74 6.82 -20.84
N THR A 50 -17.89 7.56 -20.14
CA THR A 50 -17.66 8.99 -20.40
C THR A 50 -16.63 9.13 -21.51
N VAL A 51 -17.05 9.67 -22.66
CA VAL A 51 -16.19 9.93 -23.82
C VAL A 51 -15.91 11.44 -23.87
N THR A 52 -14.64 11.81 -23.89
CA THR A 52 -14.17 13.18 -24.00
C THR A 52 -13.34 13.35 -25.26
N VAL A 53 -13.60 14.41 -26.02
CA VAL A 53 -12.80 14.81 -27.18
C VAL A 53 -12.16 16.17 -26.91
N ALA A 54 -10.85 16.27 -27.11
CA ALA A 54 -10.08 17.50 -26.95
C ALA A 54 -9.51 17.93 -28.31
N ASP A 55 -9.70 19.19 -28.70
CA ASP A 55 -9.03 19.74 -29.87
C ASP A 55 -7.58 20.14 -29.58
N ALA A 56 -6.81 20.48 -30.61
CA ALA A 56 -5.42 20.95 -30.47
C ALA A 56 -5.26 22.24 -29.64
N SER A 57 -6.34 22.98 -29.39
CA SER A 57 -6.35 24.17 -28.54
C SER A 57 -6.69 23.83 -27.07
N GLY A 58 -6.94 22.56 -26.76
CA GLY A 58 -7.29 22.07 -25.43
C GLY A 58 -8.77 22.23 -25.07
N VAL A 59 -9.65 22.57 -26.02
CA VAL A 59 -11.09 22.66 -25.76
C VAL A 59 -11.69 21.25 -25.73
N GLU A 60 -12.22 20.88 -24.57
CA GLU A 60 -12.81 19.57 -24.36
C GLU A 60 -14.34 19.59 -24.56
N ARG A 61 -14.86 18.50 -25.13
CA ARG A 61 -16.30 18.20 -25.15
C ARG A 61 -16.51 16.78 -24.67
N THR A 62 -17.58 16.58 -23.90
CA THR A 62 -17.86 15.28 -23.26
C THR A 62 -19.26 14.79 -23.65
N THR A 63 -19.40 13.48 -23.82
CA THR A 63 -20.67 12.78 -23.99
C THR A 63 -20.60 11.43 -23.26
N THR A 64 -21.73 10.76 -23.06
CA THR A 64 -21.77 9.42 -22.47
C THR A 64 -22.31 8.41 -23.48
N THR A 65 -21.84 7.16 -23.40
CA THR A 65 -22.39 6.09 -24.24
C THR A 65 -23.83 5.73 -23.83
N ASN A 66 -24.67 5.43 -24.82
CA ASN A 66 -26.06 5.01 -24.62
C ASN A 66 -26.18 3.49 -24.33
N ASP A 67 -27.41 2.97 -24.27
CA ASP A 67 -27.71 1.55 -23.99
C ASP A 67 -27.14 0.58 -25.04
N ASP A 68 -26.84 1.06 -26.25
CA ASP A 68 -26.17 0.30 -27.30
C ASP A 68 -24.64 0.45 -27.27
N GLY A 69 -24.09 1.21 -26.32
CA GLY A 69 -22.67 1.56 -26.20
C GLY A 69 -22.20 2.58 -27.23
N ALA A 70 -23.12 3.22 -27.96
CA ALA A 70 -22.81 4.19 -28.99
C ALA A 70 -22.64 5.61 -28.41
N TYR A 71 -21.73 6.39 -29.01
CA TYR A 71 -21.53 7.81 -28.71
C TYR A 71 -21.53 8.63 -30.00
N THR A 72 -21.84 9.93 -29.89
CA THR A 72 -21.81 10.85 -31.03
C THR A 72 -21.48 12.28 -30.59
N PHE A 73 -20.58 12.91 -31.34
CA PHE A 73 -20.28 14.34 -31.28
C PHE A 73 -20.64 15.00 -32.59
N THR A 74 -21.46 16.05 -32.51
CA THR A 74 -21.83 16.89 -33.64
C THR A 74 -21.13 18.24 -33.55
N ASN A 75 -21.05 18.95 -34.68
CA ASN A 75 -20.50 20.32 -34.74
C ASN A 75 -19.04 20.43 -34.28
N LEU A 76 -18.21 19.42 -34.59
CA LEU A 76 -16.76 19.49 -34.36
C LEU A 76 -16.11 20.29 -35.47
N ALA A 77 -15.14 21.14 -35.14
CA ALA A 77 -14.37 21.84 -36.17
C ALA A 77 -13.49 20.83 -36.92
N PRO A 78 -13.12 21.07 -38.18
CA PRO A 78 -12.20 20.21 -38.91
C PRO A 78 -10.81 20.34 -38.27
N GLY A 79 -10.17 19.22 -37.95
CA GLY A 79 -8.92 19.22 -37.22
C GLY A 79 -8.63 17.89 -36.54
N ARG A 80 -7.53 17.86 -35.78
CA ARG A 80 -7.08 16.67 -35.05
C ARG A 80 -7.52 16.74 -33.60
N TYR A 81 -8.07 15.62 -33.13
CA TYR A 81 -8.67 15.48 -31.81
C TYR A 81 -8.03 14.32 -31.05
N ILE A 82 -7.88 14.50 -29.74
CA ILE A 82 -7.55 13.43 -28.80
C ILE A 82 -8.86 12.91 -28.23
N VAL A 83 -9.05 11.58 -28.26
CA VAL A 83 -10.25 10.93 -27.71
C VAL A 83 -9.86 10.18 -26.44
N ARG A 84 -10.56 10.48 -25.35
CA ARG A 84 -10.39 9.84 -24.05
C ARG A 84 -11.69 9.17 -23.64
N ILE A 85 -11.60 7.94 -23.14
CA ILE A 85 -12.75 7.22 -22.60
C ILE A 85 -12.45 6.75 -21.19
N ASN A 86 -13.36 7.07 -20.28
CA ASN A 86 -13.29 6.65 -18.88
C ASN A 86 -14.59 5.94 -18.49
N GLN A 87 -14.45 4.75 -17.92
CA GLN A 87 -15.54 4.01 -17.32
C GLN A 87 -15.06 3.25 -16.09
N SER A 88 -15.86 3.26 -15.03
CA SER A 88 -15.53 2.53 -13.80
C SER A 88 -15.35 1.03 -14.09
N GLY A 89 -14.26 0.44 -13.58
CA GLY A 89 -13.90 -0.96 -13.81
C GLY A 89 -13.08 -1.23 -15.08
N PHE A 90 -12.84 -0.21 -15.92
CA PHE A 90 -12.05 -0.32 -17.15
C PHE A 90 -10.81 0.58 -17.10
N ALA A 91 -9.76 0.20 -17.83
CA ALA A 91 -8.60 1.04 -18.01
C ALA A 91 -8.99 2.27 -18.86
N ALA A 92 -8.52 3.46 -18.46
CA ALA A 92 -8.75 4.66 -19.24
C ALA A 92 -8.10 4.52 -20.62
N TYR A 93 -8.88 4.77 -21.66
CA TYR A 93 -8.39 4.75 -23.03
C TYR A 93 -8.07 6.18 -23.46
N GLU A 94 -6.88 6.38 -24.04
CA GLU A 94 -6.48 7.63 -24.66
C GLU A 94 -5.87 7.33 -26.03
N ASN A 95 -6.47 7.90 -27.08
CA ASN A 95 -5.92 7.85 -28.43
C ASN A 95 -5.41 9.23 -28.84
N ALA A 96 -4.15 9.27 -29.26
CA ALA A 96 -3.41 10.50 -29.46
C ALA A 96 -3.86 11.31 -30.68
N GLU A 97 -4.50 10.71 -31.69
CA GLU A 97 -4.90 11.49 -32.87
C GLU A 97 -6.04 10.87 -33.69
N VAL A 98 -7.14 11.62 -33.82
CA VAL A 98 -8.26 11.33 -34.72
C VAL A 98 -8.50 12.56 -35.60
N GLU A 99 -8.44 12.37 -36.92
CA GLU A 99 -8.67 13.46 -37.87
C GLU A 99 -10.17 13.58 -38.20
N ILE A 100 -10.73 14.76 -37.98
CA ILE A 100 -12.11 15.11 -38.32
C ILE A 100 -12.11 15.99 -39.57
N THR A 101 -12.78 15.52 -40.63
CA THR A 101 -12.92 16.26 -41.89
C THR A 101 -14.32 16.88 -42.01
N THR A 102 -14.40 18.05 -42.63
CA THR A 102 -15.67 18.75 -42.92
C THR A 102 -16.67 17.87 -43.66
N GLY A 103 -17.92 17.84 -43.18
CA GLY A 103 -19.03 17.21 -43.89
C GLY A 103 -18.97 15.68 -43.94
N LYS A 104 -18.00 15.05 -43.27
CA LYS A 104 -17.87 13.60 -43.16
C LYS A 104 -18.18 13.14 -41.73
N ARG A 105 -18.79 11.97 -41.62
CA ARG A 105 -18.91 11.22 -40.36
C ARG A 105 -17.68 10.33 -40.23
N THR A 106 -16.85 10.61 -39.23
CA THR A 106 -15.74 9.74 -38.82
C THR A 106 -16.27 8.74 -37.80
N GLU A 107 -16.02 7.46 -38.04
CA GLU A 107 -16.43 6.37 -37.17
C GLU A 107 -15.21 5.81 -36.42
N LEU A 108 -15.33 5.64 -35.10
CA LEU A 108 -14.25 5.15 -34.24
C LEU A 108 -14.81 4.21 -33.18
N ASP A 109 -14.67 2.90 -33.41
CA ASP A 109 -15.05 1.90 -32.42
C ASP A 109 -13.87 1.59 -31.49
N ILE A 110 -14.13 1.52 -30.19
CA ILE A 110 -13.12 1.39 -29.15
C ILE A 110 -13.42 0.18 -28.27
N SER A 111 -12.41 -0.67 -28.09
CA SER A 111 -12.44 -1.78 -27.13
C SER A 111 -11.70 -1.38 -25.85
N LEU A 112 -12.41 -1.28 -24.73
CA LEU A 112 -11.81 -1.07 -23.42
C LEU A 112 -11.26 -2.38 -22.85
N SER A 113 -10.08 -2.31 -22.25
CA SER A 113 -9.54 -3.39 -21.41
C SER A 113 -10.02 -3.23 -19.98
N VAL A 114 -10.25 -4.37 -19.30
CA VAL A 114 -10.58 -4.36 -17.87
C VAL A 114 -9.37 -3.83 -17.10
N ALA A 115 -9.61 -2.86 -16.21
CA ALA A 115 -8.57 -2.44 -15.29
C ALA A 115 -8.41 -3.54 -14.25
N LEU A 116 -7.24 -4.20 -14.23
CA LEU A 116 -6.79 -4.86 -13.01
C LEU A 116 -6.73 -3.76 -11.94
N GLN A 117 -7.63 -3.83 -10.96
CA GLN A 117 -7.41 -3.11 -9.71
C GLN A 117 -6.15 -3.72 -9.10
N GLU A 118 -4.98 -3.22 -9.49
CA GLU A 118 -3.90 -3.16 -8.55
C GLU A 118 -4.44 -2.27 -7.42
N GLU A 119 -4.74 -2.89 -6.26
CA GLU A 119 -4.60 -2.16 -5.02
C GLU A 119 -3.18 -1.60 -5.08
N GLN A 120 -3.08 -0.33 -5.48
CA GLN A 120 -1.87 0.45 -5.32
C GLN A 120 -1.72 0.59 -3.81
N VAL A 121 -1.20 -0.46 -3.17
CA VAL A 121 -0.38 -0.28 -1.99
C VAL A 121 0.73 0.60 -2.51
N THR A 122 0.61 1.90 -2.27
CA THR A 122 1.74 2.80 -2.32
C THR A 122 2.71 2.30 -1.27
N VAL A 123 3.44 1.24 -1.62
CA VAL A 123 4.76 1.00 -1.07
C VAL A 123 5.50 2.22 -1.58
N GLU A 124 5.73 3.19 -0.70
CA GLU A 124 6.71 4.23 -0.93
C GLU A 124 7.91 3.52 -1.54
N SER A 125 8.12 3.77 -2.84
CA SER A 125 9.32 3.39 -3.56
C SER A 125 10.47 3.63 -2.62
N GLN A 126 11.33 2.61 -2.42
CA GLN A 126 12.61 2.81 -1.75
C GLN A 126 13.15 4.13 -2.26
N ALA A 127 13.30 5.10 -1.35
CA ALA A 127 13.94 6.35 -1.68
C ALA A 127 15.26 5.98 -2.40
N PRO A 128 15.65 6.69 -3.46
CA PRO A 128 16.99 6.51 -3.99
C PRO A 128 17.96 6.57 -2.81
N LEU A 129 18.95 5.67 -2.77
CA LEU A 129 20.00 5.67 -1.75
C LEU A 129 20.63 7.06 -1.70
N SER A 130 20.09 7.95 -0.86
CA SER A 130 20.67 9.27 -0.64
C SER A 130 21.94 9.06 0.17
N THR A 131 23.01 9.69 -0.27
CA THR A 131 24.31 9.74 0.40
C THR A 131 24.32 10.75 1.55
N ASP A 132 23.18 11.32 1.91
CA ASP A 132 23.06 12.21 3.06
C ASP A 132 23.39 11.47 4.37
N PRO A 133 24.17 12.07 5.28
CA PRO A 133 24.48 11.48 6.59
C PRO A 133 23.26 11.15 7.45
N GLN A 134 22.11 11.79 7.17
CA GLN A 134 20.82 11.51 7.82
C GLN A 134 20.08 10.34 7.18
N ASN A 135 20.36 10.04 5.91
CA ASN A 135 19.68 8.96 5.22
C ASN A 135 20.37 7.65 5.59
N ASN A 136 19.73 6.88 6.45
CA ASN A 136 20.21 5.62 6.98
C ASN A 136 20.18 4.51 5.89
N GLY A 137 20.88 4.70 4.78
CA GLY A 137 20.91 3.79 3.63
C GLY A 137 21.53 2.42 3.94
N GLY A 138 22.19 2.28 5.10
CA GLY A 138 22.64 1.00 5.65
C GLY A 138 21.60 0.29 6.52
N ALA A 139 20.38 0.82 6.65
CA ALA A 139 19.32 0.16 7.39
C ALA A 139 18.90 -1.15 6.70
N THR A 140 18.87 -2.23 7.46
CA THR A 140 18.26 -3.48 7.00
C THR A 140 16.77 -3.44 7.34
N VAL A 141 15.89 -3.54 6.34
CA VAL A 141 14.44 -3.52 6.52
C VAL A 141 13.88 -4.89 6.19
N LEU A 142 13.25 -5.54 7.18
CA LEU A 142 12.60 -6.85 7.04
C LEU A 142 11.08 -6.66 7.00
N ARG A 143 10.44 -7.19 5.96
CA ARG A 143 8.98 -7.10 5.73
C ARG A 143 8.48 -8.37 5.04
N GLY A 144 7.17 -8.66 5.19
CA GLY A 144 6.50 -9.75 4.46
C GLY A 144 7.20 -11.09 4.64
N LYS A 145 7.61 -11.72 3.53
CA LYS A 145 8.32 -13.01 3.50
C LYS A 145 9.58 -13.07 4.38
N ASP A 146 10.26 -11.94 4.57
CA ASP A 146 11.48 -11.91 5.39
C ASP A 146 11.13 -12.14 6.86
N LEU A 147 9.97 -11.64 7.32
CA LEU A 147 9.47 -11.89 8.67
C LEU A 147 9.12 -13.37 8.85
N GLU A 148 8.57 -14.04 7.84
CA GLU A 148 8.21 -15.47 7.91
C GLU A 148 9.43 -16.37 8.15
N SER A 149 10.61 -15.93 7.75
CA SER A 149 11.87 -16.64 8.00
C SER A 149 12.40 -16.49 9.44
N LEU A 150 11.87 -15.53 10.20
CA LEU A 150 12.29 -15.27 11.57
C LEU A 150 11.62 -16.23 12.57
N PRO A 151 12.27 -16.51 13.72
CA PRO A 151 11.67 -17.31 14.78
C PRO A 151 10.33 -16.75 15.25
N GLU A 152 9.42 -17.66 15.59
CA GLU A 152 8.11 -17.32 16.15
C GLU A 152 8.14 -17.11 17.65
N ASP A 153 9.11 -17.69 18.35
CA ASP A 153 9.27 -17.43 19.78
C ASP A 153 9.79 -16.00 19.98
N PRO A 154 9.14 -15.17 20.82
CA PRO A 154 9.59 -13.81 21.07
C PRO A 154 11.03 -13.73 21.61
N ASP A 155 11.48 -14.72 22.39
CA ASP A 155 12.83 -14.72 22.97
C ASP A 155 13.86 -15.12 21.91
N ASP A 156 13.56 -16.15 21.10
CA ASP A 156 14.41 -16.54 19.96
C ASP A 156 14.44 -15.45 18.87
N LEU A 157 13.32 -14.77 18.64
CA LEU A 157 13.21 -13.62 17.75
C LEU A 157 14.10 -12.49 18.26
N ALA A 158 14.08 -12.19 19.56
CA ALA A 158 14.97 -11.19 20.16
C ALA A 158 16.43 -11.53 19.87
N ALA A 159 16.82 -12.78 20.11
CA ALA A 159 18.17 -13.26 19.91
C ALA A 159 18.59 -13.18 18.43
N ALA A 160 17.70 -13.59 17.51
CA ALA A 160 17.94 -13.53 16.08
C ALA A 160 18.09 -12.09 15.59
N LEU A 161 17.25 -11.16 16.06
CA LEU A 161 17.34 -9.75 15.72
C LEU A 161 18.61 -9.10 16.27
N GLN A 162 19.01 -9.46 17.49
CA GLN A 162 20.28 -9.01 18.07
C GLN A 162 21.49 -9.55 17.28
N ALA A 163 21.45 -10.82 16.87
CA ALA A 163 22.49 -11.41 16.04
C ALA A 163 22.59 -10.72 14.68
N LEU A 164 21.44 -10.41 14.05
CA LEU A 164 21.38 -9.71 12.77
C LEU A 164 21.83 -8.25 12.88
N ALA A 165 21.60 -7.60 14.01
CA ALA A 165 22.12 -6.27 14.31
C ALA A 165 23.65 -6.25 14.52
N GLY A 166 24.25 -7.41 14.78
CA GLY A 166 25.70 -7.57 14.96
C GLY A 166 26.20 -7.09 16.33
N PRO A 167 27.53 -7.14 16.55
CA PRO A 167 28.13 -6.72 17.80
C PRO A 167 27.90 -5.22 18.04
N SER A 168 27.15 -4.92 19.08
CA SER A 168 26.80 -3.56 19.47
C SER A 168 27.82 -2.94 20.45
N ALA A 169 28.06 -1.64 20.36
CA ALA A 169 28.81 -0.91 21.39
C ALA A 169 27.92 -0.59 22.60
N GLY A 170 28.30 -1.05 23.79
CA GLY A 170 27.64 -0.74 25.08
C GLY A 170 27.33 -1.99 25.93
N PRO A 171 27.08 -1.84 27.24
CA PRO A 171 26.90 -2.95 28.17
C PRO A 171 25.62 -3.80 27.95
N ASN A 172 24.67 -3.32 27.13
CA ASN A 172 23.33 -3.91 27.00
C ASN A 172 22.99 -4.43 25.60
N GLY A 173 23.95 -4.55 24.68
CA GLY A 173 23.63 -5.04 23.35
C GLY A 173 22.97 -3.98 22.45
N GLY A 174 22.45 -4.43 21.30
CA GLY A 174 21.52 -3.67 20.48
C GLY A 174 20.19 -3.46 21.22
N GLN A 175 19.60 -2.27 21.10
CA GLN A 175 18.35 -1.91 21.78
C GLN A 175 17.14 -2.15 20.86
N ILE A 176 16.16 -2.86 21.38
CA ILE A 176 14.88 -3.12 20.69
C ILE A 176 13.87 -2.04 21.08
N TYR A 177 13.33 -1.39 20.06
CA TYR A 177 12.25 -0.41 20.14
C TYR A 177 11.03 -1.02 19.46
N ILE A 178 9.89 -0.99 20.14
CA ILE A 178 8.60 -1.40 19.57
C ILE A 178 7.80 -0.11 19.44
N ASP A 179 7.44 0.28 18.22
CA ASP A 179 6.76 1.54 17.87
C ASP A 179 7.36 2.76 18.60
N GLY A 180 8.70 2.84 18.71
CA GLY A 180 9.42 3.94 19.37
C GLY A 180 9.65 3.82 20.89
N PHE A 181 9.13 2.77 21.55
CA PHE A 181 9.30 2.56 22.99
C PHE A 181 10.24 1.38 23.30
N THR A 182 11.05 1.49 24.35
CA THR A 182 11.97 0.44 24.82
C THR A 182 11.44 -0.30 26.06
N GLY A 183 12.04 -1.45 26.38
CA GLY A 183 11.77 -2.18 27.63
C GLY A 183 10.49 -3.03 27.64
N GLY A 184 9.79 -3.10 26.50
CA GLY A 184 8.66 -4.02 26.30
C GLY A 184 9.11 -5.41 25.87
N ARG A 185 8.27 -6.42 26.11
CA ARG A 185 8.42 -7.74 25.48
C ARG A 185 8.10 -7.63 24.00
N LEU A 186 8.80 -8.42 23.18
CA LEU A 186 8.50 -8.51 21.77
C LEU A 186 7.05 -8.99 21.57
N PRO A 187 6.28 -8.29 20.72
CA PRO A 187 4.97 -8.79 20.35
C PRO A 187 5.15 -10.01 19.43
N PRO A 188 4.12 -10.87 19.27
CA PRO A 188 4.23 -12.02 18.38
C PRO A 188 4.49 -11.56 16.95
N ARG A 189 5.23 -12.38 16.21
CA ARG A 189 5.72 -12.07 14.86
C ARG A 189 4.59 -11.68 13.91
N GLU A 190 3.42 -12.29 14.09
CA GLU A 190 2.21 -12.09 13.29
C GLU A 190 1.60 -10.70 13.45
N SER A 191 1.89 -10.01 14.56
CA SER A 191 1.48 -8.63 14.82
C SER A 191 2.48 -7.60 14.28
N ILE A 192 3.68 -8.04 13.89
CA ILE A 192 4.74 -7.18 13.36
C ILE A 192 4.47 -6.91 11.88
N ARG A 193 4.53 -5.63 11.50
CA ARG A 193 4.44 -5.19 10.10
C ARG A 193 5.82 -5.11 9.46
N GLN A 194 6.80 -4.61 10.22
CA GLN A 194 8.14 -4.34 9.72
C GLN A 194 9.14 -4.33 10.88
N ILE A 195 10.36 -4.76 10.58
CA ILE A 195 11.51 -4.58 11.46
C ILE A 195 12.58 -3.79 10.69
N THR A 196 13.07 -2.71 11.28
CA THR A 196 14.16 -1.89 10.75
C THR A 196 15.35 -2.01 11.68
N ILE A 197 16.47 -2.48 11.16
CA ILE A 197 17.72 -2.58 11.90
C ILE A 197 18.63 -1.46 11.44
N ASN A 198 18.88 -0.51 12.33
CA ASN A 198 19.75 0.61 12.07
C ASN A 198 21.21 0.25 12.37
N GLN A 199 22.06 0.46 11.36
CA GLN A 199 23.50 0.21 11.42
C GLN A 199 24.33 1.49 11.59
N ASN A 200 23.73 2.67 11.64
CA ASN A 200 24.41 3.95 11.86
C ASN A 200 24.38 4.34 13.36
N PRO A 201 25.47 4.14 14.12
CA PRO A 201 25.53 4.43 15.55
C PRO A 201 25.70 5.92 15.87
N PHE A 202 25.92 6.78 14.87
CA PHE A 202 26.24 8.21 15.03
C PHE A 202 25.14 9.13 14.49
N SER A 203 23.96 8.60 14.17
CA SER A 203 22.85 9.47 13.74
C SER A 203 22.43 10.41 14.87
N ALA A 204 22.33 11.69 14.55
CA ALA A 204 21.89 12.73 15.47
C ALA A 204 20.38 12.67 15.80
N GLU A 205 19.62 11.81 15.11
CA GLU A 205 18.19 11.62 15.34
C GLU A 205 17.88 10.81 16.61
N PHE A 206 18.87 10.07 17.13
CA PHE A 206 18.68 9.19 18.27
C PHE A 206 19.28 9.76 19.56
N ASP A 207 18.61 9.48 20.67
CA ASP A 207 18.95 9.92 22.02
C ASP A 207 20.18 9.19 22.60
N ARG A 208 20.59 8.09 21.97
CA ARG A 208 21.70 7.24 22.42
C ARG A 208 22.58 6.83 21.25
N LEU A 209 23.88 6.98 21.47
CA LEU A 209 24.93 6.41 20.62
C LEU A 209 24.92 4.88 20.78
N GLY A 210 25.02 4.14 19.68
CA GLY A 210 25.12 2.69 19.74
C GLY A 210 24.83 2.00 18.42
N PHE A 211 25.59 0.94 18.15
CA PHE A 211 25.30 0.01 17.06
C PHE A 211 24.09 -0.86 17.44
N GLY A 212 23.14 -1.05 16.51
CA GLY A 212 22.07 -2.05 16.66
C GLY A 212 20.77 -1.54 17.27
N ARG A 213 20.25 -0.39 16.82
CA ARG A 213 18.86 -0.01 17.10
C ARG A 213 17.93 -0.83 16.21
N ILE A 214 17.17 -1.73 16.84
CA ILE A 214 16.19 -2.59 16.18
C ILE A 214 14.83 -1.97 16.42
N GLU A 215 14.18 -1.48 15.39
CA GLU A 215 12.88 -0.84 15.47
C GLU A 215 11.80 -1.71 14.85
N ILE A 216 10.78 -2.00 15.64
CA ILE A 216 9.71 -2.92 15.29
C ILE A 216 8.44 -2.10 15.19
N SER A 217 7.86 -2.08 13.99
CA SER A 217 6.57 -1.45 13.75
C SER A 217 5.49 -2.52 13.77
N THR A 218 4.47 -2.35 14.62
CA THR A 218 3.31 -3.23 14.66
C THR A 218 2.32 -2.89 13.54
N LYS A 219 1.43 -3.84 13.21
CA LYS A 219 0.35 -3.62 12.25
C LYS A 219 -0.60 -2.53 12.77
N PRO A 220 -0.94 -1.51 11.95
CA PRO A 220 -1.90 -0.48 12.35
C PRO A 220 -3.33 -1.02 12.35
N GLY A 221 -4.25 -0.33 13.02
CA GLY A 221 -5.68 -0.60 12.86
C GLY A 221 -6.15 -0.36 11.42
N THR A 222 -7.13 -1.15 10.95
CA THR A 222 -7.60 -1.15 9.56
C THR A 222 -8.97 -0.48 9.41
N ASP A 223 -9.26 0.09 8.24
CA ASP A 223 -10.57 0.69 7.94
C ASP A 223 -11.70 -0.33 7.69
N LYS A 224 -11.32 -1.60 7.50
CA LYS A 224 -12.25 -2.73 7.39
C LYS A 224 -11.95 -3.71 8.51
N LEU A 225 -12.97 -4.41 8.99
CA LEU A 225 -12.78 -5.50 9.93
C LEU A 225 -11.97 -6.61 9.26
N ARG A 226 -10.82 -6.94 9.84
CA ARG A 226 -9.96 -8.04 9.44
C ARG A 226 -9.57 -8.82 10.69
N GLY A 227 -9.38 -10.11 10.54
CA GLY A 227 -8.88 -10.93 11.62
C GLY A 227 -8.36 -12.23 11.08
N GLN A 228 -7.47 -12.84 11.85
CA GLN A 228 -6.95 -14.17 11.58
C GLN A 228 -6.87 -14.94 12.88
N THR A 229 -6.98 -16.25 12.80
CA THR A 229 -6.76 -17.14 13.93
C THR A 229 -5.83 -18.26 13.49
N PHE A 230 -5.09 -18.80 14.43
CA PHE A 230 -4.20 -19.92 14.19
C PHE A 230 -4.21 -20.87 15.38
N PHE A 231 -3.90 -22.12 15.07
CA PHE A 231 -3.74 -23.18 16.04
C PHE A 231 -2.64 -24.11 15.55
N ARG A 232 -1.68 -24.39 16.41
CA ARG A 232 -0.63 -25.37 16.22
C ARG A 232 -0.57 -26.29 17.42
N PHE A 233 -0.43 -27.57 17.12
CA PHE A 233 -0.34 -28.61 18.12
C PHE A 233 0.79 -29.56 17.71
N GLU A 234 1.70 -29.79 18.63
CA GLU A 234 2.80 -30.73 18.49
C GLU A 234 2.80 -31.66 19.69
N ASP A 235 2.95 -32.94 19.42
CA ASP A 235 2.92 -33.96 20.46
C ASP A 235 3.95 -35.03 20.14
N GLU A 236 4.62 -35.54 21.17
CA GLU A 236 5.63 -36.57 21.03
C GLU A 236 5.08 -37.81 20.31
N SER A 237 3.80 -38.15 20.47
CA SER A 237 3.20 -39.36 19.87
C SER A 237 3.21 -39.30 18.34
N LEU A 238 3.12 -38.09 17.78
CA LEU A 238 3.13 -37.82 16.34
C LEU A 238 4.55 -37.77 15.76
N ASN A 239 5.57 -37.63 16.61
CA ASN A 239 6.96 -37.50 16.19
C ASN A 239 7.69 -38.85 16.10
N SER A 240 8.68 -38.96 15.21
CA SER A 240 9.59 -40.11 15.21
C SER A 240 10.53 -40.07 16.42
N ARG A 241 10.97 -41.24 16.91
CA ARG A 241 11.95 -41.28 18.02
C ARG A 241 13.31 -40.82 17.51
N ASN A 242 13.97 -39.92 18.25
CA ASN A 242 15.35 -39.55 17.97
C ASN A 242 16.26 -40.80 17.95
N PRO A 243 17.03 -41.05 16.87
CA PRO A 243 17.90 -42.23 16.74
C PRO A 243 18.95 -42.38 17.84
N PHE A 244 19.33 -41.28 18.49
CA PHE A 244 20.37 -41.23 19.52
C PHE A 244 19.82 -41.24 20.95
N ALA A 245 18.50 -41.23 21.13
CA ALA A 245 17.85 -41.26 22.43
C ALA A 245 17.31 -42.68 22.75
N PRO A 246 17.58 -43.23 23.95
CA PRO A 246 17.08 -44.55 24.32
C PRO A 246 15.54 -44.58 24.38
N ASN A 247 14.93 -43.51 24.90
CA ASN A 247 13.49 -43.37 25.06
C ASN A 247 12.99 -42.06 24.42
N ARG A 248 11.70 -42.02 24.08
CA ARG A 248 11.02 -40.78 23.67
C ARG A 248 10.69 -39.97 24.93
N ALA A 249 11.10 -38.71 24.94
CA ALA A 249 10.88 -37.82 26.09
C ALA A 249 9.55 -37.08 25.92
N PRO A 250 8.69 -37.00 26.96
CA PRO A 250 7.38 -36.35 26.90
C PRO A 250 7.45 -34.91 26.41
N TYR A 251 7.00 -34.64 25.19
CA TYR A 251 6.98 -33.29 24.62
C TYR A 251 5.58 -32.97 24.12
N GLN A 252 5.07 -31.81 24.51
CA GLN A 252 3.84 -31.29 23.95
C GLN A 252 3.92 -29.77 23.82
N SER A 253 3.58 -29.25 22.65
CA SER A 253 3.51 -27.82 22.40
C SER A 253 2.16 -27.46 21.82
N ARG A 254 1.52 -26.43 22.39
CA ARG A 254 0.24 -25.88 21.93
C ARG A 254 0.42 -24.39 21.74
N LEU A 255 0.19 -23.92 20.54
CA LEU A 255 0.24 -22.50 20.22
C LEU A 255 -1.07 -22.12 19.57
N TYR A 256 -1.78 -21.17 20.14
CA TYR A 256 -3.02 -20.70 19.57
C TYR A 256 -3.23 -19.23 19.85
N GLY A 257 -3.88 -18.58 18.90
CA GLY A 257 -4.01 -17.15 18.96
C GLY A 257 -4.76 -16.60 17.77
N GLY A 258 -4.80 -15.28 17.72
CA GLY A 258 -5.39 -14.55 16.64
C GLY A 258 -5.26 -13.07 16.85
N ASN A 259 -5.51 -12.34 15.77
CA ASN A 259 -5.64 -10.91 15.81
C ASN A 259 -6.96 -10.47 15.20
N LEU A 260 -7.39 -9.29 15.63
CA LEU A 260 -8.59 -8.62 15.17
C LEU A 260 -8.28 -7.14 15.02
N SER A 261 -8.55 -6.59 13.84
CA SER A 261 -8.34 -5.19 13.54
C SER A 261 -9.56 -4.61 12.83
N GLY A 262 -9.86 -3.35 13.07
CA GLY A 262 -10.98 -2.71 12.40
C GLY A 262 -11.25 -1.30 12.86
N PRO A 263 -12.23 -0.62 12.23
CA PRO A 263 -12.64 0.71 12.64
C PRO A 263 -13.52 0.62 13.89
N VAL A 264 -13.23 1.44 14.90
CA VAL A 264 -14.20 1.80 15.93
C VAL A 264 -15.13 2.89 15.38
N ILE A 265 -14.52 3.89 14.71
CA ILE A 265 -15.21 4.97 14.01
C ILE A 265 -14.58 5.07 12.62
N LYS A 266 -15.36 4.79 11.57
CA LYS A 266 -14.86 4.75 10.20
C LYS A 266 -14.11 6.05 9.84
N GLY A 267 -12.84 5.90 9.43
CA GLY A 267 -11.97 7.02 9.03
C GLY A 267 -11.51 7.95 10.16
N ARG A 268 -11.74 7.60 11.44
CA ARG A 268 -11.25 8.39 12.58
C ARG A 268 -10.66 7.57 13.72
N ALA A 269 -11.18 6.39 13.99
CA ALA A 269 -10.71 5.57 15.09
C ALA A 269 -10.63 4.12 14.64
N SER A 270 -9.51 3.47 14.90
CA SER A 270 -9.29 2.06 14.62
C SER A 270 -8.67 1.38 15.82
N PHE A 271 -8.83 0.06 15.86
CA PHE A 271 -8.25 -0.79 16.87
C PHE A 271 -7.49 -1.93 16.21
N PHE A 272 -6.52 -2.44 16.93
CA PHE A 272 -5.82 -3.68 16.65
C PHE A 272 -5.67 -4.42 17.97
N LEU A 273 -6.15 -5.66 18.04
CA LEU A 273 -6.04 -6.54 19.19
C LEU A 273 -5.31 -7.79 18.74
N ASP A 274 -4.31 -8.18 19.50
CA ASP A 274 -3.59 -9.43 19.31
C ASP A 274 -3.59 -10.24 20.61
N PHE A 275 -3.84 -11.53 20.47
CA PHE A 275 -3.84 -12.50 21.55
C PHE A 275 -3.11 -13.76 21.10
N GLU A 276 -2.15 -14.19 21.90
CA GLU A 276 -1.44 -15.46 21.72
C GLU A 276 -1.31 -16.17 23.06
N ARG A 277 -1.51 -17.48 23.04
CA ARG A 277 -1.19 -18.37 24.15
C ARG A 277 -0.33 -19.53 23.65
N ARG A 278 0.81 -19.68 24.32
CA ARG A 278 1.80 -20.73 24.07
C ARG A 278 1.95 -21.59 25.30
N GLU A 279 1.85 -22.89 25.10
CA GLU A 279 2.00 -23.90 26.14
C GLU A 279 2.99 -24.95 25.68
N THR A 280 4.16 -24.99 26.31
CA THR A 280 5.21 -25.95 25.96
C THR A 280 5.52 -26.78 27.19
N ASP A 281 5.30 -28.08 27.11
CA ASP A 281 5.75 -29.09 28.06
C ASP A 281 7.04 -29.67 27.52
N ASP A 282 8.15 -29.07 27.95
CA ASP A 282 9.51 -29.49 27.57
C ASP A 282 10.18 -30.31 28.68
N ASN A 283 11.34 -30.89 28.41
CA ASN A 283 12.13 -31.66 29.37
C ASN A 283 13.51 -31.07 29.59
N ALA A 284 13.83 -30.73 30.84
CA ALA A 284 15.20 -30.51 31.25
C ALA A 284 15.88 -31.87 31.52
N VAL A 285 16.87 -32.22 30.71
CA VAL A 285 17.69 -33.42 30.95
C VAL A 285 18.84 -33.05 31.90
N ILE A 286 18.78 -33.57 33.12
CA ILE A 286 19.88 -33.50 34.08
C ILE A 286 20.79 -34.70 33.82
N ARG A 287 21.97 -34.43 33.25
CA ARG A 287 23.04 -35.42 33.11
C ARG A 287 24.13 -35.10 34.12
N ALA A 288 24.24 -35.93 35.14
CA ALA A 288 25.22 -35.77 36.20
C ALA A 288 26.00 -37.07 36.39
N THR A 289 27.15 -36.96 37.04
CA THR A 289 27.90 -38.12 37.50
C THR A 289 27.77 -38.14 39.02
N ILE A 290 27.18 -39.21 39.56
CA ILE A 290 26.97 -39.36 41.00
C ILE A 290 27.81 -40.52 41.52
N LEU A 291 28.08 -40.51 42.83
CA LEU A 291 28.66 -41.64 43.52
C LEU A 291 27.53 -42.55 44.01
N ASP A 292 27.62 -43.85 43.75
CA ASP A 292 26.72 -44.83 44.36
C ASP A 292 27.01 -44.95 45.88
N PRO A 293 26.18 -45.68 46.67
CA PRO A 293 26.44 -45.90 48.10
C PRO A 293 27.78 -46.57 48.42
N SER A 294 28.48 -47.12 47.42
CA SER A 294 29.81 -47.76 47.53
C SER A 294 30.93 -46.86 46.99
N LEU A 295 30.66 -45.57 46.74
CA LEU A 295 31.59 -44.57 46.20
C LEU A 295 32.10 -44.88 44.78
N ASN A 296 31.38 -45.67 43.98
CA ASN A 296 31.69 -45.84 42.57
C ASN A 296 31.06 -44.71 41.74
N ILE A 297 31.81 -44.25 40.74
CA ILE A 297 31.36 -43.22 39.79
C ILE A 297 30.33 -43.83 38.85
N THR A 298 29.09 -43.35 38.91
CA THR A 298 27.97 -43.83 38.08
C THR A 298 27.29 -42.68 37.33
N PRO A 299 26.91 -42.88 36.07
CA PRO A 299 26.15 -41.87 35.32
C PRO A 299 24.71 -41.80 35.84
N PHE A 300 24.26 -40.59 36.18
CA PHE A 300 22.88 -40.28 36.53
C PHE A 300 22.24 -39.45 35.43
N SER A 301 21.08 -39.89 34.95
CA SER A 301 20.29 -39.15 33.99
C SER A 301 18.85 -39.11 34.46
N LEU A 302 18.33 -37.90 34.68
CA LEU A 302 16.94 -37.65 35.01
C LEU A 302 16.38 -36.64 34.02
N ALA A 303 15.22 -36.94 33.44
CA ALA A 303 14.44 -35.96 32.69
C ALA A 303 13.36 -35.40 33.61
N VAL A 304 13.35 -34.08 33.80
CA VAL A 304 12.32 -33.38 34.59
C VAL A 304 11.48 -32.54 33.63
N LEU A 305 10.17 -32.64 33.74
CA LEU A 305 9.25 -31.82 32.94
C LEU A 305 9.34 -30.36 33.38
N THR A 306 9.57 -29.47 32.43
CA THR A 306 9.65 -28.02 32.62
C THR A 306 8.56 -27.34 31.81
N PRO A 307 7.31 -27.27 32.34
CA PRO A 307 6.22 -26.63 31.64
C PRO A 307 6.45 -25.12 31.57
N GLN A 308 6.38 -24.58 30.36
CA GLN A 308 6.37 -23.17 30.03
C GLN A 308 4.96 -22.80 29.57
N ARG A 309 4.40 -21.73 30.12
CA ARG A 309 3.09 -21.19 29.74
C ARG A 309 3.23 -19.70 29.55
N ARG A 310 2.96 -19.19 28.36
CA ARG A 310 3.06 -17.78 28.01
C ARG A 310 1.74 -17.31 27.42
N ILE A 311 1.28 -16.16 27.90
CA ILE A 311 0.13 -15.46 27.34
C ILE A 311 0.62 -14.07 26.96
N THR A 312 0.36 -13.69 25.72
CA THR A 312 0.65 -12.37 25.19
C THR A 312 -0.66 -11.73 24.77
N PHE A 313 -0.87 -10.49 25.20
CA PHE A 313 -2.00 -9.66 24.81
C PHE A 313 -1.47 -8.28 24.48
N SER A 314 -1.77 -7.79 23.27
CA SER A 314 -1.25 -6.52 22.77
C SER A 314 -2.39 -5.70 22.16
N PRO A 315 -3.05 -4.84 22.97
CA PRO A 315 -4.04 -3.93 22.47
C PRO A 315 -3.38 -2.71 21.84
N ARG A 316 -4.00 -2.17 20.80
CA ARG A 316 -3.64 -0.90 20.19
C ARG A 316 -4.90 -0.17 19.75
N PHE A 317 -4.94 1.13 20.02
CA PHE A 317 -6.01 2.03 19.63
C PHE A 317 -5.40 3.23 18.94
N ASP A 318 -5.86 3.51 17.72
CA ASP A 318 -5.45 4.67 16.95
C ASP A 318 -6.68 5.61 16.83
N TYR A 319 -6.51 6.89 17.19
CA TYR A 319 -7.54 7.92 17.12
C TYR A 319 -7.02 9.16 16.41
N GLN A 320 -7.55 9.44 15.22
CA GLN A 320 -7.26 10.63 14.46
C GLN A 320 -8.00 11.83 15.06
N ILE A 321 -7.25 12.74 15.70
CA ILE A 321 -7.77 13.97 16.28
C ILE A 321 -8.16 14.94 15.16
N ASN A 322 -7.31 15.06 14.14
CA ASN A 322 -7.53 15.86 12.94
C ASN A 322 -6.71 15.32 11.75
N ASN A 323 -6.76 15.96 10.58
CA ASN A 323 -6.06 15.49 9.38
C ASN A 323 -4.52 15.40 9.51
N ALA A 324 -3.92 16.04 10.52
CA ALA A 324 -2.48 16.08 10.75
C ALA A 324 -2.03 15.35 12.03
N ASN A 325 -2.95 15.01 12.93
CA ASN A 325 -2.63 14.50 14.28
C ASN A 325 -3.39 13.21 14.57
N THR A 326 -2.66 12.17 14.94
CA THR A 326 -3.19 10.87 15.39
C THR A 326 -2.63 10.54 16.76
N LEU A 327 -3.51 10.21 17.69
CA LEU A 327 -3.18 9.67 19.01
C LEU A 327 -3.13 8.14 18.92
N VAL A 328 -2.06 7.54 19.43
CA VAL A 328 -1.91 6.08 19.49
C VAL A 328 -1.79 5.68 20.96
N ALA A 329 -2.60 4.73 21.39
CA ALA A 329 -2.56 4.13 22.72
C ALA A 329 -2.33 2.62 22.60
N ARG A 330 -1.56 2.07 23.54
CA ARG A 330 -1.14 0.65 23.60
C ARG A 330 -0.94 0.22 25.04
#